data_AF-A0A1X9ZAA2-F1
#
_entry.id   AF-A0A1X9ZAA2-F1
#
_cell.length_a   1.000
_cell.length_b   1.000
_cell.length_c   1.000
_cell.angle_alpha   90.00
_cell.angle_beta   90.00
_cell.angle_gamma   90.00
#
_symmetry.space_group_name_H-M   'P 1'
#
loop_
_entity.id
_entity.type
_entity.pdbx_description
1 polymer ?
#
loop_
_entity_poly.entity_id
_entity_poly.type
_entity_poly.pdbx_seq_one_letter_code
_entity_poly.pdbx_strand_id
1 'polypeptide(L)' 'MNIQFFIVGIIAAILGVVLILNHKFYKYKTSDMLFVAKLRVFLGSSVLTLFGLLVLYDELKKVVN' A
#
# COMPACT_ATOMS: atom_id res chain seq x y z
N MET A 1 19.29 7.89 10.10
CA MET A 1 18.44 6.80 9.59
C MET A 1 18.08 5.85 10.72
N ASN A 2 16.79 5.65 10.98
CA ASN A 2 16.34 4.61 11.88
C ASN A 2 15.95 3.37 11.06
N ILE A 3 16.82 2.36 11.09
CA ILE A 3 16.71 1.12 10.31
C ILE A 3 15.38 0.39 10.58
N GLN A 4 14.82 0.48 11.79
CA GLN A 4 13.56 -0.16 12.11
C GLN A 4 12.40 0.45 11.31
N PHE A 5 12.32 1.78 11.23
CA PHE A 5 11.28 2.47 10.46
C PHE A 5 11.45 2.27 8.96
N PHE A 6 12.68 2.21 8.48
CA PHE A 6 12.98 1.91 7.08
C PHE A 6 12.49 0.50 6.68
N ILE A 7 12.79 -0.51 7.49
CA ILE A 7 12.33 -1.90 7.25
C ILE A 7 10.80 -1.98 7.29
N VAL A 8 10.16 -1.34 8.27
CA VAL A 8 8.69 -1.30 8.38
C VAL A 8 8.07 -0.63 7.13
N GLY A 9 8.66 0.46 6.63
CA GLY A 9 8.22 1.14 5.41
C GLY A 9 8.30 0.24 4.17
N ILE A 10 9.39 -0.51 4.01
CA ILE A 10 9.55 -1.47 2.91
C ILE A 10 8.47 -2.57 3.00
N ILE A 11 8.29 -3.16 4.18
CA ILE A 11 7.33 -4.25 4.37
C ILE A 11 5.90 -3.77 4.12
N ALA A 12 5.54 -2.59 4.62
CA ALA A 12 4.23 -1.98 4.41
C ALA A 12 3.95 -1.69 2.93
N ALA A 13 4.94 -1.16 2.19
CA ALA A 13 4.82 -0.91 0.77
C ALA A 13 4.64 -2.21 -0.03
N ILE A 14 5.44 -3.25 0.26
CA ILE A 14 5.36 -4.54 -0.42
C ILE A 14 3.99 -5.20 -0.17
N LEU A 15 3.52 -5.23 1.08
CA LEU A 15 2.22 -5.82 1.43
C LEU A 15 1.06 -5.10 0.73
N GLY A 16 1.11 -3.77 0.67
CA GLY A 16 0.13 -2.97 -0.03
C GLY A 16 0.08 -3.27 -1.53
N VAL A 17 1.24 -3.34 -2.19
CA VAL A 17 1.34 -3.70 -3.63
C VAL A 17 0.86 -5.14 -3.90
N VAL A 18 1.21 -6.10 -3.06
CA VAL A 18 0.76 -7.50 -3.20
C VAL A 18 -0.77 -7.60 -3.07
N LEU A 19 -1.37 -6.90 -2.11
CA LEU A 19 -2.83 -6.86 -1.92
C LEU A 19 -3.55 -6.26 -3.13
N ILE A 20 -2.98 -5.19 -3.70
CA ILE A 20 -3.47 -4.55 -4.93
C ILE A 20 -3.44 -5.53 -6.10
N LEU A 21 -2.31 -6.20 -6.33
CA LEU A 21 -2.13 -7.11 -7.47
C LEU A 21 -3.03 -8.34 -7.38
N ASN A 22 -3.24 -8.87 -6.17
CA ASN A 22 -4.09 -10.04 -5.94
C ASN A 22 -5.58 -9.74 -6.08
N HIS A 23 -6.02 -8.56 -5.67
CA HIS A 23 -7.42 -8.18 -5.82
C HIS A 23 -7.63 -7.60 -7.21
N LYS A 24 -7.78 -8.41 -8.26
CA LYS A 24 -8.21 -7.89 -9.58
C LYS A 24 -9.70 -7.48 -9.53
N PHE A 25 -9.99 -6.26 -9.06
CA PHE A 25 -11.35 -5.70 -8.92
C PHE A 25 -12.08 -5.55 -10.27
N TYR A 26 -11.33 -5.46 -11.36
CA TYR A 26 -11.84 -5.24 -12.72
C TYR A 26 -12.66 -6.40 -13.32
N LYS A 27 -12.71 -7.56 -12.67
CA LYS A 27 -13.42 -8.74 -13.22
C LYS A 27 -14.92 -8.78 -12.86
N TYR A 28 -15.41 -7.89 -11.99
CA TYR A 28 -16.78 -7.94 -11.45
C TYR A 28 -17.64 -6.77 -11.97
N LYS A 29 -18.94 -7.03 -12.18
CA LYS A 29 -19.90 -5.98 -12.54
C LYS A 29 -20.01 -4.97 -11.40
N THR A 30 -20.08 -3.68 -11.74
CA THR A 30 -20.11 -2.56 -10.80
C THR A 30 -21.31 -2.56 -9.84
N SER A 31 -22.38 -3.30 -10.14
CA SER A 31 -23.57 -3.41 -9.29
C SER A 31 -23.48 -4.50 -8.22
N ASP A 32 -22.44 -5.33 -8.22
CA ASP A 32 -22.29 -6.40 -7.22
C ASP A 32 -21.71 -5.87 -5.91
N MET A 33 -22.31 -6.27 -4.79
CA MET A 33 -21.82 -5.93 -3.44
C MET A 33 -20.35 -6.38 -3.23
N LEU A 34 -19.95 -7.44 -3.94
CA LEU A 34 -18.57 -7.96 -4.01
C LEU A 34 -17.59 -6.98 -4.69
N PHE A 35 -18.03 -6.16 -5.64
CA PHE A 35 -17.19 -5.14 -6.27
C PHE A 35 -16.85 -4.03 -5.27
N VAL A 36 -17.85 -3.53 -4.53
CA VAL A 36 -17.66 -2.47 -3.52
C VAL A 36 -16.73 -2.94 -2.39
N ALA A 37 -16.88 -4.20 -1.95
CA ALA A 37 -15.98 -4.78 -0.95
C ALA A 37 -14.53 -4.85 -1.46
N LYS A 38 -14.31 -5.34 -2.69
CA LYS A 38 -12.97 -5.42 -3.29
C LYS A 38 -12.37 -4.03 -3.55
N LEU A 39 -13.18 -3.05 -3.92
CA LEU A 39 -12.76 -1.66 -4.08
C LEU A 39 -12.35 -1.01 -2.75
N ARG A 40 -13.06 -1.26 -1.65
CA ARG A 40 -12.64 -0.79 -0.32
C ARG A 40 -11.33 -1.40 0.11
N VAL A 41 -11.15 -2.71 -0.11
CA VAL A 41 -9.88 -3.40 0.19
C VAL A 41 -8.75 -2.81 -0.64
N PHE A 42 -8.97 -2.53 -1.92
CA PHE A 42 -8.01 -1.85 -2.80
C PHE A 42 -7.59 -0.46 -2.32
N LEU A 43 -8.57 0.36 -1.94
CA LEU A 43 -8.33 1.70 -1.45
C LEU A 43 -7.56 1.64 -0.13
N GLY A 44 -7.91 0.72 0.78
CA GLY A 44 -7.18 0.48 2.01
C GLY A 44 -5.73 0.05 1.78
N SER A 45 -5.49 -0.90 0.87
CA SER A 45 -4.13 -1.34 0.54
C SER A 45 -3.32 -0.28 -0.22
N SER A 46 -3.98 0.57 -1.02
CA SER A 46 -3.35 1.73 -1.67
C SER A 46 -2.90 2.77 -0.65
N VAL A 47 -3.75 3.09 0.35
CA VAL A 47 -3.37 3.99 1.44
C VAL A 47 -2.21 3.42 2.25
N LEU A 48 -2.23 2.12 2.56
CA LEU A 48 -1.13 1.44 3.24
C LEU A 48 0.20 1.56 2.45
N THR A 49 0.12 1.39 1.13
CA THR A 49 1.28 1.50 0.24
C THR A 49 1.85 2.91 0.24
N LEU A 50 0.99 3.93 0.14
CA LEU A 50 1.39 5.34 0.20
C LEU A 50 2.03 5.69 1.54
N PHE A 51 1.51 5.12 2.64
CA PHE A 51 2.08 5.33 3.96
C PHE A 51 3.50 4.73 4.07
N GLY A 52 3.70 3.51 3.57
CA GLY A 52 5.02 2.88 3.49
C GLY A 52 6.01 3.72 2.66
N LEU A 53 5.58 4.22 1.50
CA LEU A 53 6.40 5.11 0.66
C LEU A 53 6.76 6.43 1.33
N LEU A 54 5.85 7.04 2.08
CA LEU A 54 6.11 8.27 2.83
C LEU A 54 7.18 8.06 3.90
N VAL A 55 7.10 6.96 4.65
CA VAL A 55 8.11 6.61 5.66
C VAL A 55 9.48 6.40 5.01
N LEU A 56 9.52 5.73 3.85
CA LEU A 56 10.77 5.55 3.10
C LEU A 56 11.34 6.87 2.59
N TYR A 57 10.48 7.76 2.09
CA TYR A 57 10.90 9.09 1.62
C TYR A 57 11.48 9.93 2.76
N ASP A 58 10.85 9.92 3.94
CA ASP A 58 11.33 10.65 5.12
C ASP A 58 12.67 10.11 5.62
N GLU A 59 12.82 8.78 5.70
CA GLU A 59 14.09 8.16 6.10
C GLU A 59 15.21 8.37 5.06
N LEU A 60 14.91 8.34 3.76
CA LEU A 60 15.89 8.67 2.71
C LEU A 60 16.31 10.14 2.78
N LYS A 61 15.38 11.06 3.05
CA LYS A 61 15.68 12.48 3.20
C LYS A 61 16.64 12.73 4.37
N LYS A 62 16.47 12.02 5.50
CA LYS A 62 17.37 12.06 6.67
C LYS A 62 18.77 11.44 6.42
N VAL A 63 18.98 10.74 5.31
CA VAL A 63 20.29 10.20 4.93
C VAL A 63 21.02 11.17 4.00
N VAL A 64 20.28 11.83 3.12
CA VAL A 64 20.84 12.77 2.14
C VAL A 64 21.17 14.13 2.77
N ASN A 65 20.43 14.53 3.81
CA ASN A 65 20.57 15.82 4.49
C ASN A 65 20.78 15.62 5.99
#